data_AF-A0A2A9FTN7-F1
#
_entry.id   AF-A0A2A9FTN7-F1
#
_cell.length_a   1.000
_cell.length_b   1.000
_cell.length_c   1.000
_cell.angle_alpha   90.00
_cell.angle_beta   90.00
_cell.angle_gamma   90.00
#
_symmetry.space_group_name_H-M   'P 1'
#
loop_
_entity.id
_entity.type
_entity.pdbx_description
1 polymer ?
#
loop_
_entity_poly.entity_id
_entity_poly.type
_entity_poly.pdbx_seq_one_letter_code
_entity_poly.pdbx_strand_id
1 'polypeptide(L)'
;MALFYYSKFKERTGVENFGDDINPALLGRFIKKSILSSDKICLFGIGTILHDKNLNDNQHFHRKVIFSSGVGYGNLTKKLDESWDIACVRGPKSAEALGVGLEKSVCDGAILLSDVYKKPTVRRSRGLFVPHVSSHISAGFLLKDIVESLGLDYLPPICSSDEFIEKVAGAPFLVTEAMHGAILADSMRVPWIPIGFHEFLEFKWNDWMESVGLNEGRVHPISPKCWDENPKTQPVSATKRLYREGKAYFLKQKLRSIIATQEPLLSAPGIIDEKKHVLLNVVNEINNRYS
;
A
#
# COMPACT_ATOMS: atom_id res chain seq x y z
N MET A 1 -3.09 10.32 -19.50
CA MET A 1 -3.33 8.87 -19.36
C MET A 1 -4.68 8.70 -18.69
N ALA A 2 -5.55 7.87 -19.23
CA ALA A 2 -6.88 7.58 -18.71
C ALA A 2 -6.85 6.65 -17.48
N LEU A 3 -5.80 6.78 -16.66
CA LEU A 3 -5.61 6.03 -15.44
C LEU A 3 -5.38 7.03 -14.32
N PHE A 4 -6.32 7.06 -13.38
CA PHE A 4 -6.28 7.89 -12.19
C PHE A 4 -5.82 7.06 -10.99
N TYR A 5 -4.75 7.52 -10.35
CA TYR A 5 -4.16 6.97 -9.13
C TYR A 5 -3.44 8.10 -8.38
N TYR A 6 -2.92 7.85 -7.19
CA TYR A 6 -2.25 8.89 -6.41
C TYR A 6 -0.81 9.15 -6.90
N SER A 7 -0.64 9.96 -7.95
CA SER A 7 0.66 10.37 -8.49
C SER A 7 1.24 11.64 -7.83
N LYS A 8 0.49 12.31 -6.95
CA LYS A 8 0.85 13.61 -6.37
C LYS A 8 2.15 13.62 -5.58
N PHE A 9 2.52 12.48 -5.00
CA PHE A 9 3.81 12.37 -4.31
C PHE A 9 4.96 12.56 -5.30
N LYS A 10 4.98 11.76 -6.37
CA LYS A 10 5.94 11.86 -7.48
C LYS A 10 5.94 13.24 -8.14
N GLU A 11 4.76 13.81 -8.40
CA GLU A 11 4.64 15.15 -8.99
C GLU A 11 5.26 16.24 -8.11
N ARG A 12 5.13 16.13 -6.79
CA ARG A 12 5.62 17.15 -5.85
C ARG A 12 7.09 16.98 -5.49
N THR A 13 7.56 15.75 -5.36
CA THR A 13 8.91 15.46 -4.82
C THR A 13 9.89 15.00 -5.89
N GLY A 14 9.41 14.58 -7.06
CA GLY A 14 10.20 13.89 -8.08
C GLY A 14 10.56 12.45 -7.70
N VAL A 15 10.08 11.95 -6.55
CA VAL A 15 10.43 10.64 -6.00
C VAL A 15 9.26 9.69 -6.14
N GLU A 16 9.52 8.47 -6.61
CA GLU A 16 8.50 7.44 -6.74
C GLU A 16 8.17 6.82 -5.37
N ASN A 17 6.90 6.56 -5.10
CA ASN A 17 6.42 5.76 -3.99
C ASN A 17 5.88 4.45 -4.55
N PHE A 18 6.53 3.33 -4.25
CA PHE A 18 6.20 2.01 -4.82
C PHE A 18 4.69 1.73 -4.86
N GLY A 19 4.00 1.99 -3.75
CA GLY A 19 2.60 1.58 -3.61
C GLY A 19 1.66 2.19 -4.64
N ASP A 20 1.76 3.49 -4.89
CA ASP A 20 0.86 4.16 -5.84
C ASP A 20 1.41 4.10 -7.27
N ASP A 21 2.73 4.25 -7.42
CA ASP A 21 3.39 4.34 -8.74
C ASP A 21 3.52 3.01 -9.47
N ILE A 22 3.18 1.88 -8.83
CA ILE A 22 3.10 0.58 -9.51
C ILE A 22 1.90 0.48 -10.46
N ASN A 23 0.88 1.34 -10.31
CA ASN A 23 -0.37 1.30 -11.08
C ASN A 23 -0.16 1.23 -12.61
N PRO A 24 0.62 2.13 -13.24
CA PRO A 24 0.81 2.09 -14.70
C PRO A 24 1.52 0.80 -15.16
N ALA A 25 2.54 0.36 -14.42
CA ALA A 25 3.32 -0.83 -14.77
C ALA A 25 2.49 -2.11 -14.63
N LEU A 26 1.66 -2.21 -13.59
CA LEU A 26 0.79 -3.35 -13.34
C LEU A 26 -0.43 -3.35 -14.27
N LEU A 27 -1.23 -2.29 -14.24
CA LEU A 27 -2.49 -2.24 -14.99
C LEU A 27 -2.25 -2.19 -16.50
N GLY A 28 -1.10 -1.68 -16.95
CA GLY A 28 -0.68 -1.75 -18.36
C GLY A 28 -0.46 -3.17 -18.90
N ARG A 29 -0.34 -4.19 -18.02
CA ARG A 29 -0.28 -5.60 -18.42
C ARG A 29 -1.65 -6.23 -18.67
N PHE A 30 -2.67 -5.69 -18.03
CA PHE A 30 -4.00 -6.32 -17.93
C PHE A 30 -5.08 -5.53 -18.66
N ILE A 31 -5.02 -4.20 -18.63
CA ILE A 31 -6.00 -3.32 -19.26
C ILE A 31 -5.54 -2.95 -20.67
N LYS A 32 -6.44 -3.04 -21.65
CA LYS A 32 -6.15 -2.71 -23.05
C LYS A 32 -5.69 -1.26 -23.19
N LYS A 33 -4.69 -1.06 -24.06
CA LYS A 33 -4.10 0.26 -24.33
C LYS A 33 -5.15 1.30 -24.78
N SER A 34 -6.18 0.89 -25.53
CA SER A 34 -7.26 1.78 -25.99
C SER A 34 -8.02 2.44 -24.84
N ILE A 35 -8.16 1.75 -23.70
CA ILE A 35 -8.77 2.30 -22.48
C ILE A 35 -7.80 3.24 -21.79
N LEU A 36 -6.54 2.83 -21.58
CA LEU A 36 -5.53 3.62 -20.87
C LEU A 36 -5.10 4.91 -21.61
N SER A 37 -5.33 4.97 -22.92
CA SER A 37 -5.09 6.16 -23.75
C SER A 37 -6.37 6.91 -24.14
N SER A 38 -7.53 6.55 -23.58
CA SER A 38 -8.81 7.19 -23.89
C SER A 38 -8.84 8.65 -23.43
N ASP A 39 -9.57 9.50 -24.16
CA ASP A 39 -9.96 10.85 -23.75
C ASP A 39 -11.36 10.87 -23.11
N LYS A 40 -12.14 9.81 -23.26
CA LYS A 40 -13.53 9.69 -22.79
C LYS A 40 -13.68 8.86 -21.53
N ILE A 41 -12.78 7.90 -21.32
CA ILE A 41 -12.85 6.95 -20.21
C ILE A 41 -11.72 7.26 -19.23
N CYS A 42 -11.99 7.16 -17.93
CA CYS A 42 -10.97 7.19 -16.90
C CYS A 42 -11.11 5.98 -15.99
N LEU A 43 -10.05 5.17 -15.90
CA LEU A 43 -9.94 4.08 -14.96
C LEU A 43 -9.37 4.60 -13.63
N PHE A 44 -10.12 4.46 -12.56
CA PHE A 44 -9.63 4.64 -11.20
C PHE A 44 -8.94 3.35 -10.78
N GLY A 45 -7.62 3.42 -10.61
CA GLY A 45 -6.76 2.28 -10.31
C GLY A 45 -6.69 1.95 -8.82
N ILE A 46 -5.66 1.22 -8.45
CA ILE A 46 -5.40 0.76 -7.09
C ILE A 46 -5.00 1.95 -6.21
N GLY A 47 -5.53 1.98 -4.99
CA GLY A 47 -5.17 2.94 -3.96
C GLY A 47 -6.35 3.49 -3.16
N THR A 48 -6.06 4.24 -2.10
CA THR A 48 -7.08 4.90 -1.27
C THR A 48 -7.50 6.24 -1.88
N ILE A 49 -8.18 6.18 -3.03
CA ILE A 49 -8.44 7.35 -3.89
C ILE A 49 -9.93 7.71 -4.02
N LEU A 50 -10.81 6.96 -3.38
CA LEU A 50 -12.27 7.18 -3.44
C LEU A 50 -12.72 8.20 -2.38
N HIS A 51 -12.73 9.48 -2.78
CA HIS A 51 -13.23 10.59 -1.97
C HIS A 51 -13.65 11.78 -2.84
N ASP A 52 -14.49 12.66 -2.30
CA ASP A 52 -15.23 13.68 -3.06
C ASP A 52 -14.33 14.55 -3.95
N LYS A 53 -13.16 14.95 -3.46
CA LYS A 53 -12.20 15.75 -4.25
C LYS A 53 -11.80 15.01 -5.53
N ASN A 54 -11.28 13.80 -5.42
CA ASN A 54 -10.86 13.01 -6.57
C ASN A 54 -12.04 12.69 -7.51
N LEU A 55 -13.22 12.41 -6.97
CA LEU A 55 -14.42 12.17 -7.76
C LEU A 55 -14.85 13.42 -8.54
N ASN A 56 -14.68 14.62 -7.97
CA ASN A 56 -15.01 15.89 -8.61
C ASN A 56 -13.97 16.31 -9.66
N ASP A 57 -12.68 16.13 -9.38
CA ASP A 57 -11.59 16.51 -10.28
C ASP A 57 -11.65 15.75 -11.63
N ASN A 58 -12.32 14.58 -11.66
CA ASN A 58 -12.41 13.70 -12.83
C ASN A 58 -13.78 13.72 -13.54
N GLN A 59 -14.64 14.71 -13.28
CA GLN A 59 -15.98 14.79 -13.91
C GLN A 59 -15.94 15.04 -15.42
N HIS A 60 -14.84 15.56 -15.94
CA HIS A 60 -14.66 15.86 -17.36
C HIS A 60 -14.63 14.60 -18.24
N PHE A 61 -14.36 13.42 -17.67
CA PHE A 61 -14.48 12.15 -18.40
C PHE A 61 -15.94 11.72 -18.53
N HIS A 62 -16.32 11.31 -19.74
CA HIS A 62 -17.66 10.78 -20.03
C HIS A 62 -17.96 9.52 -19.19
N ARG A 63 -17.00 8.60 -19.07
CA ARG A 63 -17.13 7.39 -18.24
C ARG A 63 -15.97 7.28 -17.25
N LYS A 64 -16.29 6.97 -16.00
CA LYS A 64 -15.29 6.67 -14.97
C LYS A 64 -15.51 5.24 -14.48
N VAL A 65 -14.46 4.43 -14.45
CA VAL A 65 -14.52 3.02 -14.06
C VAL A 65 -13.69 2.83 -12.79
N ILE A 66 -14.31 2.41 -11.69
CA ILE A 66 -13.61 2.11 -10.43
C ILE A 66 -13.15 0.65 -10.46
N PHE A 67 -11.84 0.45 -10.38
CA PHE A 67 -11.21 -0.86 -10.32
C PHE A 67 -10.32 -0.96 -9.09
N SER A 68 -10.76 -1.74 -8.10
CA SER A 68 -9.97 -2.13 -6.93
C SER A 68 -9.48 -0.95 -6.05
N SER A 69 -10.01 0.25 -6.28
CA SER A 69 -9.79 1.40 -5.41
C SER A 69 -10.49 1.22 -4.06
N GLY A 70 -10.00 1.90 -3.04
CA GLY A 70 -10.61 1.92 -1.72
C GLY A 70 -10.87 3.32 -1.17
N VAL A 71 -11.71 3.36 -0.14
CA VAL A 71 -12.04 4.55 0.66
C VAL A 71 -11.06 4.68 1.83
N GLY A 72 -10.91 5.89 2.38
CA GLY A 72 -10.23 6.08 3.66
C GLY A 72 -9.71 7.50 3.93
N TYR A 73 -9.39 8.28 2.91
CA TYR A 73 -8.94 9.66 3.07
C TYR A 73 -10.04 10.64 2.65
N GLY A 74 -10.16 11.76 3.36
CA GLY A 74 -11.16 12.78 3.04
C GLY A 74 -12.60 12.29 3.26
N ASN A 75 -13.55 13.07 2.75
CA ASN A 75 -14.97 12.74 2.85
C ASN A 75 -15.45 12.04 1.58
N LEU A 76 -16.41 11.13 1.74
CA LEU A 76 -17.16 10.51 0.67
C LEU A 76 -18.64 10.75 0.92
N THR A 77 -19.13 11.89 0.45
CA THR A 77 -20.54 12.28 0.57
C THR A 77 -21.26 12.26 -0.77
N LYS A 78 -20.50 12.30 -1.86
CA LYS A 78 -21.02 12.31 -3.21
C LYS A 78 -21.61 10.95 -3.57
N LYS A 79 -22.87 10.97 -4.01
CA LYS A 79 -23.47 9.84 -4.71
C LYS A 79 -22.91 9.77 -6.13
N LEU A 80 -22.50 8.57 -6.53
CA LEU A 80 -22.06 8.30 -7.89
C LEU A 80 -23.29 8.25 -8.80
N ASP A 81 -23.22 8.99 -9.91
CA ASP A 81 -24.26 9.00 -10.94
C ASP A 81 -23.98 7.92 -12.02
N GLU A 82 -24.82 7.87 -13.05
CA GLU A 82 -24.75 6.87 -14.13
C GLU A 82 -23.45 6.93 -14.95
N SER A 83 -22.65 8.00 -14.85
CA SER A 83 -21.36 8.11 -15.54
C SER A 83 -20.26 7.28 -14.86
N TRP A 84 -20.51 6.76 -13.65
CA TRP A 84 -19.61 5.88 -12.92
C TRP A 84 -19.99 4.42 -13.11
N ASP A 85 -18.98 3.59 -13.37
CA ASP A 85 -19.09 2.14 -13.35
C ASP A 85 -18.20 1.60 -12.22
N ILE A 86 -18.81 0.94 -11.23
CA ILE A 86 -18.08 0.33 -10.13
C ILE A 86 -17.82 -1.12 -10.52
N ALA A 87 -16.66 -1.38 -11.11
CA ALA A 87 -16.28 -2.72 -11.54
C ALA A 87 -16.01 -3.59 -10.31
N CYS A 88 -15.11 -3.14 -9.43
CA CYS A 88 -14.91 -3.68 -8.09
C CYS A 88 -14.19 -2.66 -7.18
N VAL A 89 -14.24 -2.90 -5.88
CA VAL A 89 -13.55 -2.11 -4.84
C VAL A 89 -12.62 -2.99 -4.02
N ARG A 90 -11.71 -2.35 -3.28
CA ARG A 90 -10.65 -3.01 -2.51
C ARG A 90 -11.15 -4.02 -1.48
N GLY A 91 -12.26 -3.73 -0.81
CA GLY A 91 -12.72 -4.53 0.32
C GLY A 91 -14.13 -4.16 0.80
N PRO A 92 -14.62 -4.87 1.83
CA PRO A 92 -16.01 -4.79 2.26
C PRO A 92 -16.35 -3.42 2.86
N LYS A 93 -15.42 -2.76 3.54
CA LYS A 93 -15.66 -1.41 4.10
C LYS A 93 -15.74 -0.37 3.00
N SER A 94 -14.95 -0.52 1.94
CA SER A 94 -15.06 0.33 0.76
C SER A 94 -16.39 0.13 0.02
N ALA A 95 -16.90 -1.11 -0.05
CA ALA A 95 -18.21 -1.41 -0.64
C ALA A 95 -19.35 -0.79 0.18
N GLU A 96 -19.30 -0.96 1.50
CA GLU A 96 -20.25 -0.34 2.44
C GLU A 96 -20.25 1.19 2.33
N ALA A 97 -19.06 1.81 2.34
CA ALA A 97 -18.94 3.27 2.24
C ALA A 97 -19.49 3.84 0.91
N LEU A 98 -19.47 3.04 -0.16
CA LEU A 98 -20.06 3.41 -1.45
C LEU A 98 -21.54 3.03 -1.59
N GLY A 99 -22.11 2.30 -0.62
CA GLY A 99 -23.48 1.80 -0.70
C GLY A 99 -23.69 0.77 -1.82
N VAL A 100 -22.65 -0.01 -2.15
CA VAL A 100 -22.74 -1.11 -3.12
C VAL A 100 -22.71 -2.47 -2.41
N GLY A 101 -23.19 -3.51 -3.10
CA GLY A 101 -23.23 -4.84 -2.52
C GLY A 101 -21.84 -5.49 -2.39
N LEU A 102 -21.76 -6.50 -1.53
CA LEU A 102 -20.51 -7.21 -1.23
C LEU A 102 -19.94 -7.97 -2.44
N GLU A 103 -20.74 -8.22 -3.48
CA GLU A 103 -20.27 -8.75 -4.76
C GLU A 103 -19.25 -7.83 -5.46
N LYS A 104 -19.26 -6.52 -5.14
CA LYS A 104 -18.27 -5.56 -5.62
C LYS A 104 -17.01 -5.53 -4.74
N SER A 105 -17.03 -6.12 -3.56
CA SER A 105 -15.87 -6.25 -2.68
C SER A 105 -14.99 -7.42 -3.12
N VAL A 106 -13.90 -7.10 -3.83
CA VAL A 106 -13.00 -8.13 -4.35
C VAL A 106 -11.74 -8.20 -3.48
N CYS A 107 -10.74 -7.39 -3.77
CA CYS A 107 -9.46 -7.26 -3.07
C CYS A 107 -8.70 -6.07 -3.66
N ASP A 108 -7.62 -5.64 -3.01
CA ASP A 108 -6.61 -4.76 -3.61
C ASP A 108 -5.93 -5.45 -4.81
N GLY A 109 -5.84 -4.74 -5.93
CA GLY A 109 -5.43 -5.27 -7.22
C GLY A 109 -3.93 -5.51 -7.30
N ALA A 110 -3.14 -4.94 -6.38
CA ALA A 110 -1.71 -5.17 -6.33
C ALA A 110 -1.35 -6.64 -6.03
N ILE A 111 -2.31 -7.48 -5.60
CA ILE A 111 -2.07 -8.93 -5.50
C ILE A 111 -1.72 -9.59 -6.85
N LEU A 112 -2.12 -8.97 -7.96
CA LEU A 112 -1.78 -9.42 -9.32
C LEU A 112 -0.29 -9.23 -9.66
N LEU A 113 0.49 -8.53 -8.82
CA LEU A 113 1.94 -8.45 -8.98
C LEU A 113 2.59 -9.83 -8.96
N SER A 114 2.02 -10.78 -8.22
CA SER A 114 2.48 -12.17 -8.19
C SER A 114 2.32 -12.93 -9.52
N ASP A 115 1.46 -12.46 -10.44
CA ASP A 115 1.33 -13.02 -11.80
C ASP A 115 2.29 -12.39 -12.81
N VAL A 116 2.71 -11.14 -12.54
CA VAL A 116 3.59 -10.38 -13.45
C VAL A 116 5.06 -10.61 -13.10
N TYR A 117 5.38 -10.73 -11.82
CA TYR A 117 6.75 -10.81 -11.31
C TYR A 117 7.02 -12.18 -10.70
N LYS A 118 8.19 -12.73 -11.04
CA LYS A 118 8.63 -14.01 -10.51
C LYS A 118 9.22 -13.84 -9.11
N LYS A 119 8.99 -14.83 -8.25
CA LYS A 119 9.71 -14.92 -6.98
C LYS A 119 11.19 -15.18 -7.27
N PRO A 120 12.11 -14.53 -6.53
CA PRO A 120 13.52 -14.81 -6.66
C PRO A 120 13.82 -16.26 -6.24
N THR A 121 14.76 -16.89 -6.94
CA THR A 121 15.21 -18.25 -6.62
C THR A 121 16.05 -18.29 -5.35
N VAL A 122 16.80 -17.22 -5.09
CA VAL A 122 17.62 -17.04 -3.90
C VAL A 122 16.82 -16.29 -2.85
N ARG A 123 16.59 -16.94 -1.70
CA ARG A 123 15.96 -16.29 -0.55
C ARG A 123 16.98 -15.51 0.25
N ARG A 124 16.53 -14.39 0.81
CA ARG A 124 17.27 -13.57 1.77
C ARG A 124 17.29 -14.28 3.12
N SER A 125 18.35 -14.04 3.89
CA SER A 125 18.50 -14.59 5.24
C SER A 125 17.88 -13.71 6.34
N ARG A 126 17.75 -12.40 6.09
CA ARG A 126 17.26 -11.41 7.05
C ARG A 126 15.86 -10.94 6.68
N GLY A 127 15.01 -10.73 7.68
CA GLY A 127 13.69 -10.09 7.50
C GLY A 127 13.83 -8.65 7.03
N LEU A 128 12.78 -8.11 6.43
CA LEU A 128 12.76 -6.74 5.93
C LEU A 128 11.93 -5.81 6.79
N PHE A 129 12.29 -4.54 6.81
CA PHE A 129 11.48 -3.46 7.33
C PHE A 129 11.17 -2.45 6.23
N VAL A 130 9.89 -2.17 6.01
CA VAL A 130 9.43 -1.13 5.06
C VAL A 130 8.62 -0.07 5.80
N PRO A 131 9.11 1.17 5.92
CA PRO A 131 8.33 2.27 6.50
C PRO A 131 7.30 2.81 5.50
N HIS A 132 6.36 3.61 5.99
CA HIS A 132 5.59 4.50 5.13
C HIS A 132 6.49 5.60 4.57
N VAL A 133 6.16 6.14 3.39
CA VAL A 133 6.99 7.17 2.73
C VAL A 133 7.19 8.42 3.59
N SER A 134 6.17 8.86 4.34
CA SER A 134 6.31 9.98 5.27
C SER A 134 7.30 9.69 6.39
N SER A 135 7.24 8.48 6.97
CA SER A 135 8.18 8.01 8.00
C SER A 135 9.61 7.87 7.47
N HIS A 136 9.77 7.41 6.23
CA HIS A 136 11.08 7.38 5.57
C HIS A 136 11.68 8.79 5.41
N ILE A 137 10.87 9.76 4.97
CA ILE A 137 11.32 11.14 4.80
C ILE A 137 11.65 11.79 6.15
N SER A 138 10.85 11.52 7.18
CA SER A 138 10.95 12.20 8.46
C SER A 138 11.94 11.57 9.44
N ALA A 139 12.20 10.26 9.34
CA ALA A 139 12.95 9.47 10.32
C ALA A 139 13.72 8.29 9.69
N GLY A 140 14.03 8.35 8.39
CA GLY A 140 14.62 7.25 7.64
C GLY A 140 15.98 6.81 8.15
N PHE A 141 16.87 7.73 8.54
CA PHE A 141 18.19 7.40 9.07
C PHE A 141 18.06 6.70 10.43
N LEU A 142 17.30 7.28 11.36
CA LEU A 142 17.07 6.70 12.67
C LEU A 142 16.38 5.34 12.60
N LEU A 143 15.38 5.17 11.74
CA LEU A 143 14.70 3.90 11.56
C LEU A 143 15.63 2.84 10.98
N LYS A 144 16.47 3.20 10.00
CA LYS A 144 17.46 2.29 9.42
C LYS A 144 18.41 1.77 10.50
N ASP A 145 19.00 2.66 11.29
CA ASP A 145 19.94 2.28 12.35
C ASP A 145 19.29 1.34 13.39
N ILE A 146 18.06 1.66 13.80
CA ILE A 146 17.31 0.81 14.74
C ILE A 146 17.06 -0.57 14.15
N VAL A 147 16.52 -0.64 12.93
CA VAL A 147 16.14 -1.89 12.25
C VAL A 147 17.35 -2.78 12.01
N GLU A 148 18.45 -2.22 11.51
CA GLU A 148 19.68 -2.98 11.22
C GLU A 148 20.28 -3.56 12.51
N SER A 149 20.23 -2.79 13.60
CA SER A 149 20.65 -3.24 14.94
C SER A 149 19.75 -4.32 15.56
N LEU A 150 18.57 -4.55 14.98
CA LEU A 150 17.64 -5.64 15.35
C LEU A 150 17.77 -6.86 14.42
N GLY A 151 18.69 -6.84 13.46
CA GLY A 151 18.92 -7.99 12.58
C GLY A 151 18.05 -8.04 11.33
N LEU A 152 17.33 -6.95 11.00
CA LEU A 152 16.55 -6.82 9.77
C LEU A 152 17.29 -5.94 8.75
N ASP A 153 16.89 -6.00 7.48
CA ASP A 153 17.33 -5.02 6.48
C ASP A 153 16.26 -3.95 6.29
N TYR A 154 16.71 -2.70 6.17
CA TYR A 154 15.83 -1.57 5.88
C TYR A 154 15.63 -1.42 4.37
N LEU A 155 14.37 -1.37 3.93
CA LEU A 155 14.00 -1.14 2.54
C LEU A 155 13.23 0.18 2.41
N PRO A 156 13.80 1.23 1.79
CA PRO A 156 13.09 2.48 1.57
C PRO A 156 11.95 2.28 0.54
N PRO A 157 10.77 2.90 0.75
CA PRO A 157 9.63 2.79 -0.16
C PRO A 157 9.80 3.59 -1.46
N ILE A 158 10.95 4.25 -1.60
CA ILE A 158 11.31 5.13 -2.73
C ILE A 158 12.35 4.53 -3.68
N CYS A 159 12.72 3.26 -3.47
CA CYS A 159 13.55 2.54 -4.42
C CYS A 159 12.75 2.17 -5.68
N SER A 160 13.43 1.64 -6.70
CA SER A 160 12.77 1.22 -7.94
C SER A 160 11.75 0.10 -7.67
N SER A 161 10.70 0.02 -8.48
CA SER A 161 9.66 -1.00 -8.32
C SER A 161 10.22 -2.43 -8.42
N ASP A 162 11.14 -2.68 -9.36
CA ASP A 162 11.77 -3.99 -9.52
C ASP A 162 12.59 -4.38 -8.29
N GLU A 163 13.40 -3.45 -7.77
CA GLU A 163 14.18 -3.68 -6.54
C GLU A 163 13.28 -3.93 -5.33
N PHE A 164 12.20 -3.15 -5.18
CA PHE A 164 11.26 -3.31 -4.09
C PHE A 164 10.59 -4.70 -4.15
N ILE A 165 10.14 -5.11 -5.33
CA ILE A 165 9.50 -6.41 -5.54
C ILE A 165 10.46 -7.56 -5.27
N GLU A 166 11.66 -7.52 -5.85
CA GLU A 166 12.67 -8.55 -5.65
C GLU A 166 13.00 -8.74 -4.18
N LYS A 167 13.25 -7.63 -3.47
CA LYS A 167 13.61 -7.67 -2.04
C LYS A 167 12.47 -8.21 -1.19
N VAL A 168 11.25 -7.71 -1.36
CA VAL A 168 10.09 -8.18 -0.59
C VAL A 168 9.82 -9.65 -0.88
N ALA A 169 9.77 -10.07 -2.14
CA ALA A 169 9.48 -11.44 -2.53
C ALA A 169 10.55 -12.46 -2.06
N GLY A 170 11.79 -12.01 -1.89
CA GLY A 170 12.89 -12.84 -1.38
C GLY A 170 13.01 -12.88 0.14
N ALA A 171 12.26 -12.05 0.88
CA ALA A 171 12.38 -11.94 2.33
C ALA A 171 11.78 -13.17 3.05
N PRO A 172 12.34 -13.59 4.21
CA PRO A 172 11.73 -14.63 5.04
C PRO A 172 10.46 -14.14 5.74
N PHE A 173 10.41 -12.85 6.09
CA PHE A 173 9.24 -12.14 6.60
C PHE A 173 9.42 -10.63 6.41
N LEU A 174 8.32 -9.88 6.49
CA LEU A 174 8.30 -8.43 6.36
C LEU A 174 7.69 -7.77 7.61
N VAL A 175 8.30 -6.70 8.11
CA VAL A 175 7.68 -5.77 9.05
C VAL A 175 7.40 -4.49 8.29
N THR A 176 6.16 -4.00 8.26
CA THR A 176 5.82 -2.90 7.35
C THR A 176 4.78 -1.94 7.89
N GLU A 177 5.01 -0.65 7.65
CA GLU A 177 4.02 0.42 7.79
C GLU A 177 3.37 0.76 6.42
N ALA A 178 3.98 0.33 5.31
CA ALA A 178 3.42 0.47 3.97
C ALA A 178 2.46 -0.68 3.66
N MET A 179 1.17 -0.37 3.52
CA MET A 179 0.12 -1.36 3.19
C MET A 179 0.38 -2.10 1.88
N HIS A 180 0.85 -1.41 0.83
CA HIS A 180 1.24 -2.08 -0.41
C HIS A 180 2.45 -3.00 -0.25
N GLY A 181 3.32 -2.76 0.74
CA GLY A 181 4.35 -3.72 1.13
C GLY A 181 3.75 -5.01 1.69
N ALA A 182 2.71 -4.90 2.51
CA ALA A 182 1.97 -6.04 3.06
C ALA A 182 1.18 -6.80 1.97
N ILE A 183 0.48 -6.08 1.08
CA ILE A 183 -0.25 -6.67 -0.06
C ILE A 183 0.70 -7.46 -0.96
N LEU A 184 1.85 -6.87 -1.31
CA LEU A 184 2.87 -7.54 -2.10
C LEU A 184 3.41 -8.78 -1.36
N ALA A 185 3.80 -8.63 -0.09
CA ALA A 185 4.33 -9.74 0.70
C ALA A 185 3.35 -10.90 0.76
N ASP A 186 2.08 -10.63 1.06
CA ASP A 186 1.02 -11.63 1.13
C ASP A 186 0.83 -12.36 -0.21
N SER A 187 0.76 -11.62 -1.32
CA SER A 187 0.66 -12.20 -2.67
C SER A 187 1.89 -13.05 -3.05
N MET A 188 3.07 -12.65 -2.58
CA MET A 188 4.33 -13.36 -2.77
C MET A 188 4.55 -14.46 -1.72
N ARG A 189 3.57 -14.69 -0.83
CA ARG A 189 3.61 -15.70 0.24
C ARG A 189 4.75 -15.48 1.24
N VAL A 190 5.03 -14.21 1.53
CA VAL A 190 5.98 -13.75 2.55
C VAL A 190 5.17 -13.30 3.77
N PRO A 191 5.31 -13.98 4.93
CA PRO A 191 4.60 -13.58 6.15
C PRO A 191 4.96 -12.15 6.57
N TRP A 192 4.01 -11.41 7.13
CA TRP A 192 4.20 -9.98 7.39
C TRP A 192 3.60 -9.50 8.72
N ILE A 193 4.21 -8.49 9.32
CA ILE A 193 3.76 -7.86 10.57
C ILE A 193 3.46 -6.37 10.28
N PRO A 194 2.20 -5.92 10.39
CA PRO A 194 1.85 -4.53 10.19
C PRO A 194 2.20 -3.68 11.41
N ILE A 195 2.82 -2.53 11.18
CA ILE A 195 3.13 -1.55 12.22
C ILE A 195 2.64 -0.16 11.84
N GLY A 196 2.48 0.71 12.83
CA GLY A 196 2.08 2.10 12.62
C GLY A 196 2.96 3.05 13.43
N PHE A 197 3.78 3.89 12.77
CA PHE A 197 4.74 4.75 13.46
C PHE A 197 4.28 6.19 13.56
N HIS A 198 4.12 6.87 12.43
CA HIS A 198 3.72 8.28 12.43
C HIS A 198 2.22 8.44 12.22
N GLU A 199 1.76 8.14 11.02
CA GLU A 199 0.38 8.29 10.59
C GLU A 199 0.03 7.06 9.76
N PHE A 200 -0.88 6.25 10.28
CA PHE A 200 -1.49 5.16 9.56
C PHE A 200 -3.00 5.28 9.68
N LEU A 201 -3.69 4.91 8.61
CA LEU A 201 -5.14 4.90 8.59
C LEU A 201 -5.60 3.46 8.80
N GLU A 202 -6.13 3.18 9.98
CA GLU A 202 -6.58 1.83 10.34
C GLU A 202 -7.69 1.31 9.40
N PHE A 203 -8.59 2.20 8.96
CA PHE A 203 -9.67 1.86 8.03
C PHE A 203 -9.19 1.11 6.79
N LYS A 204 -8.14 1.62 6.10
CA LYS A 204 -7.66 0.99 4.86
C LYS A 204 -7.03 -0.38 5.11
N TRP A 205 -6.38 -0.56 6.26
CA TRP A 205 -5.78 -1.82 6.65
C TRP A 205 -6.86 -2.86 6.92
N ASN A 206 -7.87 -2.51 7.72
CA ASN A 206 -8.97 -3.42 8.05
C ASN A 206 -9.78 -3.78 6.80
N ASP A 207 -10.05 -2.80 5.94
CA ASP A 207 -10.73 -3.02 4.65
C ASP A 207 -9.98 -4.03 3.76
N TRP A 208 -8.65 -3.91 3.67
CA TRP A 208 -7.85 -4.89 2.94
C TRP A 208 -7.77 -6.24 3.66
N MET A 209 -7.47 -6.28 4.95
CA MET A 209 -7.33 -7.53 5.71
C MET A 209 -8.62 -8.36 5.69
N GLU A 210 -9.78 -7.72 5.84
CA GLU A 210 -11.09 -8.39 5.73
C GLU A 210 -11.30 -8.96 4.32
N SER A 211 -10.83 -8.28 3.27
CA SER A 211 -10.93 -8.78 1.89
C SER A 211 -10.17 -10.08 1.65
N VAL A 212 -9.12 -10.36 2.44
CA VAL A 212 -8.29 -11.57 2.34
C VAL A 212 -8.47 -12.53 3.53
N GLY A 213 -9.54 -12.35 4.32
CA GLY A 213 -9.89 -13.24 5.43
C GLY A 213 -9.01 -13.12 6.68
N LEU A 214 -8.27 -12.02 6.83
CA LEU A 214 -7.41 -11.73 7.98
C LEU A 214 -8.11 -10.83 9.01
N ASN A 215 -9.35 -11.18 9.39
CA ASN A 215 -10.24 -10.33 10.19
C ASN A 215 -9.69 -9.98 11.58
N GLU A 216 -8.86 -10.84 12.16
CA GLU A 216 -8.22 -10.64 13.47
C GLU A 216 -6.87 -9.89 13.37
N GLY A 217 -6.41 -9.59 12.15
CA GLY A 217 -5.20 -8.83 11.90
C GLY A 217 -5.34 -7.40 12.41
N ARG A 218 -4.28 -6.86 12.99
CA ARG A 218 -4.26 -5.47 13.51
C ARG A 218 -2.92 -4.82 13.26
N VAL A 219 -2.94 -3.53 12.94
CA VAL A 219 -1.72 -2.71 12.87
C VAL A 219 -1.19 -2.47 14.28
N HIS A 220 0.10 -2.69 14.51
CA HIS A 220 0.72 -2.46 15.82
C HIS A 220 1.31 -1.04 15.92
N PRO A 221 0.70 -0.12 16.69
CA PRO A 221 1.23 1.22 16.84
C PRO A 221 2.55 1.19 17.61
N ILE A 222 3.56 1.92 17.11
CA ILE A 222 4.85 2.07 17.75
C ILE A 222 5.09 3.52 18.18
N SER A 223 5.60 3.67 19.40
CA SER A 223 5.89 4.95 20.03
C SER A 223 7.22 4.83 20.80
N PRO A 224 7.91 5.95 21.07
CA PRO A 224 7.57 7.34 20.75
C PRO A 224 7.87 7.73 19.29
N LYS A 225 7.14 8.72 18.75
CA LYS A 225 7.48 9.35 17.47
C LYS A 225 8.87 9.99 17.54
N CYS A 226 9.67 9.75 16.51
CA CYS A 226 11.04 10.23 16.35
C CYS A 226 11.21 10.86 14.96
N TRP A 227 12.19 11.75 14.82
CA TRP A 227 12.51 12.42 13.57
C TRP A 227 14.02 12.50 13.43
N ASP A 228 14.51 12.42 12.20
CA ASP A 228 15.90 12.69 11.88
C ASP A 228 16.23 14.15 12.17
N GLU A 229 17.50 14.42 12.42
CA GLU A 229 17.96 15.79 12.62
C GLU A 229 17.98 16.53 11.30
N ASN A 230 17.48 17.77 11.28
CA ASN A 230 17.66 18.63 10.13
C ASN A 230 19.11 19.16 10.14
N PRO A 231 19.93 18.84 9.13
CA PRO A 231 21.33 19.29 9.09
C PRO A 231 21.47 20.82 9.10
N LYS A 232 20.42 21.56 8.72
CA LYS A 232 20.39 23.02 8.67
C LYS A 232 20.01 23.68 10.01
N THR A 233 19.67 22.90 11.04
CA THR A 233 19.32 23.45 12.36
C THR A 233 20.57 23.59 13.24
N GLN A 234 20.57 24.63 14.11
CA GLN A 234 21.65 24.87 15.07
C GLN A 234 21.93 23.63 15.94
N PRO A 235 23.18 23.44 16.42
CA PRO A 235 23.56 22.29 17.21
C PRO A 235 22.63 22.11 18.42
N VAL A 236 22.20 20.87 18.60
CA VAL A 236 21.22 20.47 19.59
C VAL A 236 21.85 20.48 20.99
N SER A 237 21.16 20.99 22.01
CA SER A 237 21.66 20.92 23.39
C SER A 237 21.90 19.47 23.83
N ALA A 238 22.87 19.25 24.73
CA ALA A 238 23.18 17.92 25.26
C ALA A 238 21.94 17.23 25.88
N THR A 239 21.06 18.00 26.54
CA THR A 239 19.79 17.51 27.11
C THR A 239 18.84 16.97 26.04
N LYS A 240 18.71 17.66 24.92
CA LYS A 240 17.83 17.26 23.81
C LYS A 240 18.41 16.09 23.03
N ARG A 241 19.74 15.97 22.96
CA ARG A 241 20.42 14.77 22.44
C ARG A 241 20.12 13.53 23.30
N LEU A 242 20.32 13.61 24.62
CA LEU A 242 20.00 12.52 25.55
C LEU A 242 18.52 12.11 25.47
N TYR A 243 17.61 13.08 25.38
CA TYR A 243 16.19 12.81 25.22
C TYR A 243 15.88 12.04 23.91
N ARG A 244 16.55 12.39 22.80
CA ARG A 244 16.42 11.67 21.52
C ARG A 244 16.98 10.26 21.59
N GLU A 245 18.15 10.08 22.18
CA GLU A 245 18.75 8.76 22.39
C GLU A 245 17.83 7.86 23.24
N GLY A 246 17.24 8.41 24.31
CA GLY A 246 16.22 7.73 25.10
C GLY A 246 14.99 7.33 24.27
N LYS A 247 14.46 8.23 23.45
CA LYS A 247 13.34 7.92 22.54
C LYS A 247 13.67 6.81 21.54
N ALA A 248 14.84 6.88 20.90
CA ALA A 248 15.31 5.86 19.96
C ALA A 248 15.46 4.50 20.64
N TYR A 249 15.96 4.48 21.89
CA TYR A 249 16.03 3.27 22.71
C TYR A 249 14.64 2.66 22.96
N PHE A 250 13.66 3.46 23.39
CA PHE A 250 12.30 2.96 23.62
C PHE A 250 11.65 2.45 22.33
N LEU A 251 11.82 3.18 21.22
CA LEU A 251 11.33 2.75 19.91
C LEU A 251 11.94 1.40 19.50
N LYS A 252 13.25 1.24 19.67
CA LYS A 252 13.95 -0.02 19.43
C LYS A 252 13.41 -1.17 20.28
N GLN A 253 13.19 -0.95 21.59
CA GLN A 253 12.63 -1.98 22.47
C GLN A 253 11.21 -2.36 22.07
N LYS A 254 10.38 -1.38 21.69
CA LYS A 254 9.01 -1.65 21.23
C LYS A 254 8.99 -2.46 19.94
N LEU A 255 9.81 -2.08 18.96
CA LEU A 255 9.94 -2.80 17.71
C LEU A 255 10.47 -4.22 17.92
N ARG A 256 11.49 -4.39 18.78
CA ARG A 256 12.00 -5.71 19.18
C ARG A 256 10.91 -6.59 19.79
N SER A 257 10.12 -6.03 20.70
CA SER A 257 9.02 -6.74 21.34
C SER A 257 7.97 -7.19 20.32
N ILE A 258 7.58 -6.32 19.38
CA ILE A 258 6.64 -6.68 18.31
C ILE A 258 7.20 -7.84 17.47
N ILE A 259 8.45 -7.72 16.98
CA ILE A 259 9.11 -8.75 16.16
C ILE A 259 9.18 -10.09 16.89
N ALA A 260 9.41 -10.08 18.21
CA ALA A 260 9.59 -11.29 19.00
C ALA A 260 8.27 -11.95 19.45
N THR A 261 7.16 -11.20 19.49
CA THR A 261 5.92 -11.67 20.14
C THR A 261 4.71 -11.75 19.22
N GLN A 262 4.70 -10.98 18.12
CA GLN A 262 3.57 -11.01 17.19
C GLN A 262 3.81 -12.08 16.14
N GLU A 263 2.80 -12.93 15.93
CA GLU A 263 2.80 -13.88 14.85
C GLU A 263 2.63 -13.14 13.52
N PRO A 264 3.51 -13.35 12.52
CA PRO A 264 3.33 -12.77 11.20
C PRO A 264 2.01 -13.23 10.56
N LEU A 265 1.28 -12.28 9.99
CA LEU A 265 0.09 -12.52 9.22
C LEU A 265 0.45 -13.13 7.87
N LEU A 266 -0.42 -14.02 7.39
CA LEU A 266 -0.39 -14.55 6.03
C LEU A 266 -1.76 -15.12 5.68
N SER A 267 -2.40 -14.60 4.64
CA SER A 267 -3.71 -15.10 4.17
C SER A 267 -3.63 -16.58 3.76
N ALA A 268 -4.76 -17.29 3.70
CA ALA A 268 -4.77 -18.64 3.14
C ALA A 268 -4.47 -18.59 1.61
N PRO A 269 -3.62 -19.49 1.06
CA PRO A 269 -3.27 -19.47 -0.37
C PRO A 269 -4.51 -19.49 -1.29
N GLY A 270 -5.51 -20.31 -0.96
CA GLY A 270 -6.74 -20.43 -1.75
C GLY A 270 -7.52 -19.11 -1.85
N ILE A 271 -7.47 -18.26 -0.82
CA ILE A 271 -8.14 -16.95 -0.85
C ILE A 271 -7.46 -16.04 -1.87
N ILE A 272 -6.12 -15.96 -1.88
CA ILE A 272 -5.39 -15.12 -2.85
C ILE A 272 -5.63 -15.60 -4.29
N ASP A 273 -5.59 -16.91 -4.53
CA ASP A 273 -5.83 -17.46 -5.86
C ASP A 273 -7.27 -17.19 -6.33
N GLU A 274 -8.26 -17.33 -5.45
CA GLU A 274 -9.65 -16.96 -5.72
C GLU A 274 -9.78 -15.47 -6.06
N LYS A 275 -9.22 -14.58 -5.23
CA LYS A 275 -9.30 -13.13 -5.46
C LYS A 275 -8.62 -12.71 -6.76
N LYS A 276 -7.48 -13.31 -7.10
CA LYS A 276 -6.81 -13.09 -8.39
C LYS A 276 -7.70 -13.51 -9.56
N HIS A 277 -8.33 -14.68 -9.47
CA HIS A 277 -9.26 -15.15 -10.50
C HIS A 277 -10.42 -14.16 -10.71
N VAL A 278 -11.05 -13.70 -9.62
CA VAL A 278 -12.13 -12.72 -9.69
C VAL A 278 -11.65 -11.39 -10.27
N LEU A 279 -10.50 -10.87 -9.85
CA LEU A 279 -9.93 -9.63 -10.40
C LEU A 279 -9.65 -9.75 -11.91
N LEU A 280 -9.12 -10.88 -12.37
CA LEU A 280 -8.86 -11.11 -13.80
C LEU A 280 -10.18 -11.18 -14.61
N ASN A 281 -11.24 -11.76 -14.05
CA ASN A 281 -12.56 -11.71 -14.67
C ASN A 281 -13.09 -10.28 -14.78
N VAL A 282 -12.97 -9.48 -13.71
CA VAL A 282 -13.34 -8.04 -13.74
C VAL A 282 -12.52 -7.28 -14.78
N VAL A 283 -11.21 -7.53 -14.88
CA VAL A 283 -10.34 -6.96 -15.92
C VAL A 283 -10.85 -7.31 -17.32
N ASN A 284 -11.23 -8.57 -17.56
CA ASN A 284 -11.76 -9.01 -18.84
C ASN A 284 -13.08 -8.33 -19.18
N GLU A 285 -13.98 -8.16 -18.21
CA GLU A 285 -15.22 -7.42 -18.37
C GLU A 285 -14.98 -5.96 -18.74
N ILE A 286 -14.07 -5.27 -18.03
CA ILE A 286 -13.65 -3.90 -18.35
C ILE A 286 -13.13 -3.84 -19.80
N ASN A 287 -12.21 -4.76 -20.15
CA ASN A 287 -11.62 -4.83 -21.48
C ASN A 287 -12.63 -5.14 -22.58
N ASN A 288 -13.70 -5.88 -22.31
CA ASN A 288 -14.72 -6.20 -23.31
C ASN A 288 -15.74 -5.08 -23.46
N ARG A 289 -16.06 -4.39 -22.37
CA ARG A 289 -17.07 -3.33 -22.35
C ARG A 289 -16.57 -2.00 -22.92
N TYR A 290 -15.28 -1.71 -22.74
CA TYR A 290 -14.72 -0.37 -22.96
C TYR A 290 -13.62 -0.27 -24.01
N SER A 291 -13.26 -1.39 -24.67
CA SER A 291 -12.29 -1.37 -25.78
C SER A 291 -12.95 -1.23 -27.13
#